data_AF-A0A536TS51-F1
#
_entry.id   AF-A0A536TS51-F1
#
_cell.length_a   1.000
_cell.length_b   1.000
_cell.length_c   1.000
_cell.angle_alpha   90.00
_cell.angle_beta   90.00
_cell.angle_gamma   90.00
#
_symmetry.space_group_name_H-M   'P 1'
#
loop_
_entity.id
_entity.type
_entity.pdbx_description
1 polymer ?
#
loop_
_entity_poly.entity_id
_entity_poly.type
_entity_poly.pdbx_seq_one_letter_code
_entity_poly.pdbx_strand_id
1 'polypeptide(L)' 'MELGIGGRKALVCAASKGLGRGCAEALAREGVEVT' A
#
# COMPACT_ATOMS: atom_id res chain seq x y z
N MET A 1 6.79 1.64 -12.35
CA MET A 1 8.09 2.17 -11.88
C MET A 1 8.60 1.17 -10.86
N GLU A 2 9.91 1.07 -10.63
CA GLU A 2 10.43 0.15 -9.61
C GLU A 2 10.82 0.96 -8.37
N LEU A 3 10.01 0.89 -7.32
CA LEU A 3 10.19 1.71 -6.12
C LEU A 3 11.10 1.06 -5.06
N GLY A 4 11.49 -0.20 -5.23
CA GLY A 4 12.39 -0.91 -4.30
C GLY A 4 11.79 -1.17 -2.90
N ILE A 5 10.45 -1.18 -2.78
CA ILE A 5 9.73 -1.38 -1.52
C ILE A 5 9.02 -2.74 -1.41
N GLY A 6 9.15 -3.61 -2.41
CA GLY A 6 8.57 -4.95 -2.38
C GLY A 6 9.08 -5.77 -1.19
N GLY A 7 8.17 -6.50 -0.54
CA GLY A 7 8.45 -7.31 0.65
C GLY A 7 8.47 -6.54 1.98
N ARG A 8 8.25 -5.21 1.97
CA ARG A 8 8.09 -4.42 3.20
C ARG A 8 6.65 -4.50 3.74
N LYS A 9 6.46 -4.07 4.99
CA LYS A 9 5.15 -3.88 5.61
C LYS A 9 4.79 -2.40 5.72
N ALA A 10 3.54 -2.03 5.51
CA ALA A 10 3.04 -0.67 5.67
C ALA A 10 1.69 -0.65 6.40
N LEU A 11 1.50 0.34 7.27
CA LEU A 11 0.22 0.64 7.92
C LEU A 11 -0.46 1.79 7.18
N VAL A 12 -1.70 1.59 6.72
CA VAL A 12 -2.49 2.65 6.11
C VAL A 12 -3.79 2.85 6.89
N CYS A 13 -3.79 3.84 7.78
CA CYS A 13 -4.95 4.17 8.60
C CYS A 13 -6.16 4.58 7.75
N ALA A 14 -7.36 4.18 8.18
CA ALA A 14 -8.64 4.51 7.54
C ALA A 14 -8.72 4.16 6.03
N ALA A 15 -8.07 3.07 5.61
CA ALA A 15 -8.00 2.65 4.20
C ALA A 15 -9.24 1.93 3.65
N SER A 16 -10.41 2.05 4.28
CA SER A 16 -11.61 1.34 3.83
C SER A 16 -12.21 1.90 2.53
N LYS A 17 -11.97 3.18 2.21
CA LYS A 17 -12.48 3.86 1.01
C LYS A 17 -11.69 5.11 0.65
N GLY A 18 -11.97 5.66 -0.53
CA GLY A 18 -11.39 6.92 -0.99
C GLY A 18 -9.87 6.84 -1.13
N LEU A 19 -9.20 7.93 -0.73
CA LEU A 19 -7.76 8.06 -0.87
C LEU A 19 -6.98 7.01 -0.07
N GLY A 20 -7.40 6.68 1.16
CA GLY A 20 -6.73 5.68 1.98
C GLY A 20 -6.70 4.30 1.29
N ARG A 21 -7.82 3.92 0.66
CA ARG A 21 -7.89 2.68 -0.14
C ARG A 21 -6.99 2.75 -1.36
N GLY A 22 -6.98 3.86 -2.08
CA GLY A 22 -6.11 4.04 -3.25
C GLY A 22 -4.62 3.93 -2.91
N CYS A 23 -4.20 4.50 -1.78
CA CYS A 23 -2.83 4.37 -1.29
C CYS A 23 -2.49 2.92 -0.93
N ALA A 24 -3.37 2.21 -0.23
CA ALA A 24 -3.17 0.81 0.12
C ALA A 24 -3.08 -0.09 -1.14
N GLU A 25 -3.96 0.13 -2.12
CA GLU A 25 -3.95 -0.61 -3.40
C GLU A 25 -2.68 -0.35 -4.20
N ALA A 26 -2.18 0.89 -4.22
CA ALA A 26 -0.93 1.23 -4.91
C ALA A 26 0.28 0.56 -4.24
N LEU A 27 0.36 0.58 -2.92
CA LEU A 27 1.43 -0.10 -2.16
C LEU A 27 1.40 -1.62 -2.37
N ALA A 28 0.22 -2.22 -2.34
CA ALA A 28 0.06 -3.66 -2.58
C ALA A 28 0.52 -4.07 -3.99
N ARG A 29 0.29 -3.23 -5.01
CA ARG A 29 0.79 -3.48 -6.39
C ARG A 29 2.31 -3.51 -6.47
N GLU A 30 2.99 -2.78 -5.60
CA GLU A 30 4.45 -2.76 -5.49
C GLU A 30 4.99 -3.90 -4.61
N GLY A 31 4.12 -4.83 -4.16
CA GLY A 31 4.50 -5.99 -3.36
C GLY A 31 4.69 -5.70 -1.86
N VAL A 32 4.09 -4.61 -1.37
CA VAL A 32 4.08 -4.28 0.07
C VAL A 32 2.92 -5.01 0.76
N GLU A 33 3.17 -5.61 1.93
CA GLU A 33 2.13 -6.13 2.80
C GLU A 33 1.49 -4.96 3.57
N VAL A 34 0.20 -4.71 3.35
CA VAL A 34 -0.52 -3.57 3.94
C VAL A 34 -1.43 -4.03 5.07
N THR A 35 -1.41 -3.33 6.21
CA THR A 35 -2.32 -3.54 7.36
C THR A 35 -3.09 -2.27 7.66
#